data_AF-A0A9D8D3Y6-F1
#
_entry.id   AF-A0A9D8D3Y6-F1
#
_cell.length_a   1.000
_cell.length_b   1.000
_cell.length_c   1.000
_cell.angle_alpha   90.00
_cell.angle_beta   90.00
_cell.angle_gamma   90.00
#
_symmetry.space_group_name_H-M   'P 1'
#
loop_
_entity.id
_entity.type
_entity.pdbx_description
1 polymer ?
#
loop_
_entity_poly.entity_id
_entity_poly.type
_entity_poly.pdbx_seq_one_letter_code
_entity_poly.pdbx_strand_id
1 'polypeptide(L)' 'MDKATIELLARRAGLAKALAEFPEDVAAAAKQAADVASRIEQPTEPTAEPWPPMRAGRGL' A
#
# COMPACT_ATOMS: atom_id res chain seq x y z
N MET A 1 -2.95 -12.27 9.16
CA MET A 1 -2.46 -11.19 10.05
C MET A 1 -3.19 -11.30 11.38
N ASP A 2 -2.46 -11.16 12.48
CA ASP A 2 -3.03 -11.06 13.82
C ASP A 2 -3.49 -9.62 14.13
N LYS A 3 -4.35 -9.49 15.14
CA LYS A 3 -4.95 -8.20 15.53
C LYS A 3 -3.91 -7.17 15.98
N ALA A 4 -2.88 -7.59 16.72
CA ALA A 4 -1.84 -6.68 17.22
C ALA A 4 -1.03 -6.07 16.07
N THR A 5 -0.75 -6.84 15.02
CA THR A 5 -0.13 -6.34 13.79
C THR A 5 -1.00 -5.31 13.07
N ILE A 6 -2.32 -5.52 12.99
CA ILE A 6 -3.25 -4.55 12.36
C ILE A 6 -3.27 -3.25 13.15
N GLU A 7 -3.36 -3.30 14.48
CA GLU A 7 -3.36 -2.10 15.33
C GLU A 7 -2.05 -1.31 15.21
N LEU A 8 -0.92 -2.01 15.15
CA LEU A 8 0.39 -1.38 14.96
C LEU A 8 0.48 -0.68 13.60
N LEU A 9 0.04 -1.33 12.52
CA LEU A 9 0.03 -0.74 11.19
C LEU A 9 -0.91 0.46 11.10
N ALA A 10 -2.12 0.35 11.67
CA ALA A 10 -3.07 1.45 11.72
C ALA A 10 -2.50 2.67 12.45
N ARG A 11 -1.81 2.47 13.58
CA ARG A 11 -1.14 3.57 14.30
C ARG A 11 -0.02 4.20 13.46
N ARG A 12 0.81 3.39 12.78
CA ARG A 12 1.89 3.89 11.91
C ARG A 12 1.37 4.64 10.69
N ALA A 13 0.21 4.25 10.17
CA ALA A 13 -0.48 4.92 9.07
C ALA A 13 -1.28 6.16 9.50
N GLY A 14 -1.28 6.51 10.79
CA GLY A 14 -2.07 7.65 11.31
C GLY A 14 -3.58 7.37 11.44
N LEU A 15 -4.01 6.12 11.33
CA LEU A 15 -5.41 5.69 11.39
C LEU A 15 -5.90 5.41 12.82
N ALA A 16 -5.28 6.03 13.84
CA ALA A 16 -5.62 5.75 15.25
C ALA A 16 -7.08 6.05 15.59
N LYS A 17 -7.66 7.11 15.02
CA LYS A 17 -9.09 7.43 15.18
C LYS A 17 -9.99 6.39 14.51
N ALA A 18 -9.67 6.00 13.28
CA ALA A 18 -10.43 4.99 12.54
C ALA A 18 -10.36 3.62 13.23
N LEU A 19 -9.23 3.28 13.84
CA LEU A 19 -9.09 2.04 14.62
C LEU A 19 -10.00 2.02 15.85
N ALA A 20 -10.21 3.18 16.49
CA ALA A 20 -11.06 3.29 17.67
C ALA A 20 -12.55 3.28 17.34
N GLU A 21 -12.95 3.95 16.25
CA GLU A 21 -14.35 4.10 15.85
C GLU A 21 -14.84 2.95 14.95
N PHE A 22 -13.95 2.37 14.12
CA PHE A 22 -14.29 1.40 13.08
C PHE A 22 -13.24 0.26 12.98
N PRO A 23 -13.06 -0.56 14.02
CA PRO A 23 -12.02 -1.59 14.03
C PRO A 23 -12.19 -2.66 12.95
N GLU A 24 -13.43 -3.02 12.60
CA GLU A 24 -13.73 -4.04 11.60
C GLU A 24 -13.38 -3.56 10.18
N ASP A 25 -13.66 -2.30 9.85
CA ASP A 25 -13.33 -1.72 8.55
C ASP A 25 -11.80 -1.61 8.37
N VAL A 26 -11.08 -1.25 9.44
CA VAL A 26 -9.61 -1.24 9.44
C VAL A 26 -9.05 -2.66 9.26
N ALA A 27 -9.67 -3.68 9.87
CA ALA A 27 -9.26 -5.06 9.68
C ALA A 27 -9.52 -5.56 8.25
N ALA A 28 -10.67 -5.22 7.66
CA ALA A 28 -11.00 -5.54 6.27
C ALA A 28 -10.03 -4.86 5.29
N ALA A 29 -9.74 -3.57 5.50
CA ALA A 29 -8.78 -2.83 4.70
C ALA A 29 -7.37 -3.41 4.80
N ALA A 30 -6.92 -3.79 6.00
CA ALA A 30 -5.63 -4.44 6.21
C ALA A 30 -5.54 -5.79 5.47
N LYS A 31 -6.62 -6.59 5.49
CA LYS A 31 -6.69 -7.85 4.74
C LYS A 31 -6.61 -7.61 3.23
N GLN A 32 -7.35 -6.62 2.72
CA GLN A 32 -7.35 -6.29 1.30
C GLN A 32 -5.96 -5.77 0.85
N ALA A 33 -5.33 -4.91 1.64
CA ALA A 33 -3.98 -4.43 1.36
C ALA A 33 -2.96 -5.56 1.32
N ALA A 34 -3.04 -6.52 2.25
CA ALA A 34 -2.17 -7.70 2.26
C ALA A 34 -2.38 -8.59 1.03
N ASP A 35 -3.63 -8.81 0.62
CA ASP A 35 -3.96 -9.56 -0.60
C ASP A 35 -3.37 -8.90 -1.85
N VAL A 36 -3.58 -7.60 -2.02
CA VAL A 36 -3.02 -6.84 -3.15
C VAL A 36 -1.48 -6.86 -3.11
N ALA A 37 -0.87 -6.64 -1.94
CA ALA A 37 0.58 -6.68 -1.79
C ALA A 37 1.18 -8.03 -2.19
N SER A 38 0.48 -9.14 -1.92
CA SER A 38 0.91 -10.48 -2.35
C SER A 38 0.90 -10.69 -3.86
N ARG A 39 0.15 -9.86 -4.59
CA ARG A 39 -0.02 -9.93 -6.05
C ARG A 39 0.88 -8.95 -6.80
N ILE A 40 1.53 -8.03 -6.09
CA ILE A 40 2.49 -7.10 -6.69
C ILE A 40 3.78 -7.87 -6.92
N GLU A 41 4.11 -8.12 -8.18
CA GLU A 41 5.44 -8.56 -8.58
C GLU A 41 6.42 -7.40 -8.35
N GLN A 42 7.27 -7.53 -7.33
CA GLN A 42 8.31 -6.54 -7.10
C GLN A 42 9.39 -6.69 -8.19
N PRO A 43 9.77 -5.60 -8.87
CA PRO A 43 10.88 -5.63 -9.81
C PRO A 43 12.14 -6.13 -9.12
N THR A 44 12.79 -7.14 -9.69
CA THR A 44 14.04 -7.69 -9.15
C THR A 44 15.20 -6.68 -9.26
N GLU A 45 15.10 -5.76 -10.23
CA GLU A 45 16.07 -4.72 -10.51
C GLU A 45 15.38 -3.35 -10.51
N PRO A 46 15.52 -2.54 -9.45
CA PRO A 46 14.89 -1.22 -9.35
C PRO A 46 15.37 -0.23 -10.43
N THR A 47 16.57 -0.44 -10.97
CA THR A 47 17.21 0.35 -12.02
C THR A 47 17.03 -0.24 -13.42
N ALA A 48 16.45 -1.44 -13.55
CA ALA A 48 16.03 -1.96 -14.85
C ALA A 48 14.75 -1.25 -15.26
N GLU A 49 14.89 -0.02 -15.74
CA GLU A 49 13.78 0.84 -16.13
C GLU A 49 12.98 0.20 -17.28
N PRO A 50 11.69 -0.19 -17.08
CA PRO A 50 10.78 -0.47 -18.19
C PRO A 50 10.14 0.81 -18.74
N TRP A 51 10.41 1.95 -18.10
CA TRP A 51 9.82 3.23 -18.45
C TRP A 51 10.53 3.78 -19.69
N PRO A 52 9.78 4.12 -20.76
CA PRO A 52 10.40 4.77 -21.90
C PRO A 52 11.05 6.08 -21.43
N PRO A 53 12.23 6.44 -21.99
CA PRO A 53 12.92 7.67 -21.61
C PRO A 53 11.96 8.86 -21.75
N MET A 54 11.95 9.72 -20.73
CA MET A 54 11.04 10.86 -20.64
C MET A 54 11.20 11.74 -21.89
N ARG A 55 10.20 11.72 -22.78
CA ARG A 55 10.20 12.53 -24.00
C ARG A 55 9.55 13.87 -23.71
N ALA A 56 10.25 14.97 -24.01
CA ALA A 56 9.62 16.29 -24.03
C ALA A 56 8.42 16.24 -24.99
N GLY A 57 7.23 16.62 -24.50
CA GLY A 57 6.04 16.73 -25.34
C GLY A 57 6.34 17.71 -26.48
N ARG A 58 6.02 17.34 -27.72
CA ARG A 58 6.00 18.30 -28.81
C ARG A 58 4.91 19.32 -28.47
N GLY A 59 5.33 20.48 -27.97
CA GLY A 59 4.44 21.59 -27.66
C GLY A 59 3.56 21.95 -28.86
N LEU A 60 2.36 22.43 -28.56
CA LEU A 60 1.43 23.01 -29.52
C LEU A 60 1.97 24.32 -30.07
#